data_AF-A0A0J8RYX2-F1
#
_entry.id   AF-A0A0J8RYX2-F1
#
_cell.length_a   1.000
_cell.length_b   1.000
_cell.length_c   1.000
_cell.angle_alpha   90.00
_cell.angle_beta   90.00
_cell.angle_gamma   90.00
#
_symmetry.space_group_name_H-M   'P 1'
#
loop_
_entity.id
_entity.type
_entity.pdbx_description
1 polymer ?
#
loop_
_entity_poly.entity_id
_entity_poly.type
_entity_poly.pdbx_seq_one_letter_code
_entity_poly.pdbx_strand_id
1 'polypeptide(L)'
;MGYERLVSVLQKKYSNYDTDVFTPLFDAIREITGVRPYSGKFGEEDVDGIDTAYRVVADHVRTLTFAISDGAPPNNEGRGYVVRRVLRRGARYARKYLKVEIGNFFSKIVPTLVDQMGGMFPEIKKKQTDVMEILDEEEISFAKTLDRGERQFEIYAQQAKDSGSNKLHGADVWRLYDTFGFPVDLTQLMAEERGLSIDNVEFEEARLKAKEASKGQAKAASDLLKLSVHDLSKLEKDKVPKTNDDAKFGRGNILSQIVAIYHDKEFVDSTSGIPEGDQIGIILDKTNFYAEQGGQEVH
;
A
#
# COMPACT_ATOMS: atom_id res chain seq x y z
N MET A 1 -19.71 -1.15 -27.39
CA MET A 1 -19.01 -0.05 -28.09
C MET A 1 -18.37 0.83 -27.03
N GLY A 2 -17.07 1.15 -27.11
CA GLY A 2 -16.39 1.94 -26.07
C GLY A 2 -16.65 3.44 -26.24
N TYR A 3 -17.08 4.12 -25.16
CA TYR A 3 -17.46 5.53 -25.19
C TYR A 3 -16.30 6.43 -25.64
N GLU A 4 -15.14 6.32 -25.00
CA GLU A 4 -13.95 7.13 -25.28
C GLU A 4 -13.46 6.97 -26.73
N ARG A 5 -13.60 5.75 -27.27
CA ARG A 5 -13.25 5.46 -28.66
C ARG A 5 -14.27 6.03 -29.65
N LEU A 6 -15.55 6.03 -29.31
CA LEU A 6 -16.57 6.68 -30.14
C LEU A 6 -16.32 8.19 -30.18
N VAL A 7 -16.04 8.80 -29.02
CA VAL A 7 -15.76 10.23 -28.91
C VAL A 7 -14.52 10.61 -29.73
N SER A 8 -13.43 9.85 -29.67
CA SER A 8 -12.23 10.14 -30.48
C SER A 8 -12.52 10.13 -31.98
N VAL A 9 -13.32 9.18 -32.47
CA VAL A 9 -13.75 9.15 -33.87
C VAL A 9 -14.60 10.37 -34.23
N LEU A 10 -15.60 10.73 -33.40
CA LEU A 10 -16.48 11.88 -33.65
C LEU A 10 -15.71 13.21 -33.65
N GLN A 11 -14.70 13.34 -32.79
CA GLN A 11 -13.85 14.52 -32.68
C GLN A 11 -12.65 14.49 -33.64
N LYS A 12 -12.53 13.47 -34.50
CA LYS A 12 -11.42 13.29 -35.45
C LYS A 12 -10.05 13.31 -34.76
N LYS A 13 -9.95 12.62 -33.62
CA LYS A 13 -8.72 12.43 -32.84
C LYS A 13 -8.15 11.04 -33.06
N TYR A 14 -6.82 10.94 -33.07
CA TYR A 14 -6.11 9.66 -33.25
C TYR A 14 -5.96 8.88 -31.93
N SER A 15 -6.04 9.57 -30.80
CA SER A 15 -5.96 8.99 -29.47
C SER A 15 -7.24 9.28 -28.68
N ASN A 16 -7.64 8.34 -27.81
CA ASN A 16 -8.71 8.56 -26.84
C ASN A 16 -8.38 9.71 -25.89
N TYR A 17 -7.10 9.89 -25.59
CA TYR A 17 -6.60 10.90 -24.65
C TYR A 17 -6.59 12.32 -25.21
N ASP A 18 -6.75 12.50 -26.53
CA ASP A 18 -6.75 13.83 -27.17
C ASP A 18 -8.15 14.46 -27.23
N THR A 19 -9.10 13.88 -26.50
CA THR A 19 -10.51 14.27 -26.49
C THR A 19 -10.83 15.17 -25.29
N ASP A 20 -12.00 15.80 -25.34
CA ASP A 20 -12.60 16.52 -24.22
C ASP A 20 -12.85 15.64 -22.98
N VAL A 21 -12.83 14.31 -23.13
CA VAL A 21 -12.96 13.36 -22.03
C VAL A 21 -11.75 13.40 -21.08
N PHE A 22 -10.55 13.74 -21.56
CA PHE A 22 -9.32 13.74 -20.75
C PHE A 22 -8.71 15.13 -20.56
N THR A 23 -8.98 16.06 -21.47
CA THR A 23 -8.37 17.40 -21.45
C THR A 23 -8.50 18.12 -20.09
N PRO A 24 -9.68 18.14 -19.41
CA PRO A 24 -9.80 18.78 -18.09
C PRO A 24 -8.88 18.17 -17.02
N LEU A 25 -8.69 16.84 -17.04
CA LEU A 25 -7.78 16.17 -16.11
C LEU A 25 -6.32 16.51 -16.41
N PHE A 26 -5.95 16.63 -17.68
CA PHE A 26 -4.60 17.07 -18.07
C PHE A 26 -4.34 18.51 -17.65
N ASP A 27 -5.31 19.42 -17.78
CA ASP A 27 -5.17 20.78 -17.29
C ASP A 27 -4.98 20.83 -15.78
N ALA A 28 -5.76 20.04 -15.01
CA ALA A 28 -5.59 19.93 -13.56
C ALA A 28 -4.21 19.36 -13.18
N ILE A 29 -3.75 18.30 -13.85
CA ILE A 29 -2.41 17.73 -13.62
C ILE A 29 -1.34 18.79 -13.91
N ARG A 30 -1.46 19.54 -15.00
CA ARG A 30 -0.53 20.63 -15.33
C ARG A 30 -0.48 21.68 -14.22
N GLU A 31 -1.63 22.12 -13.75
CA GLU A 31 -1.75 23.14 -12.71
C GLU A 31 -1.17 22.69 -11.36
N ILE A 32 -1.42 21.43 -10.99
CA ILE A 32 -0.91 20.85 -9.73
C ILE A 32 0.62 20.67 -9.78
N THR A 33 1.15 20.28 -10.93
CA THR A 33 2.56 19.85 -11.04
C THR A 33 3.51 20.91 -11.61
N GLY A 34 2.98 21.89 -12.36
CA GLY A 34 3.79 22.91 -13.05
C GLY A 34 4.58 22.39 -14.25
N VAL A 35 4.37 21.14 -14.68
CA VAL A 35 5.07 20.57 -15.84
C VAL A 35 4.57 21.15 -17.16
N ARG A 36 5.29 20.87 -18.25
CA ARG A 36 4.86 21.30 -19.59
C ARG A 36 3.46 20.76 -19.95
N PRO A 37 2.70 21.43 -20.84
CA PRO A 37 1.45 20.90 -21.35
C PRO A 37 1.60 19.53 -22.03
N TYR A 38 0.52 18.75 -21.99
CA TYR A 38 0.40 17.50 -22.75
C TYR A 38 0.56 17.78 -24.25
N SER A 39 1.42 17.00 -24.93
CA SER A 39 1.73 17.18 -26.35
C SER A 39 1.36 15.98 -27.23
N GLY A 40 0.75 14.94 -26.67
CA GLY A 40 0.29 13.77 -27.44
C GLY A 40 1.37 12.79 -27.89
N LYS A 41 2.65 13.02 -27.56
CA LYS A 41 3.79 12.19 -28.00
C LYS A 41 3.77 10.82 -27.34
N PHE A 42 4.29 9.82 -28.04
CA PHE A 42 4.27 8.43 -27.60
C PHE A 42 5.57 7.68 -27.93
N GLY A 43 5.95 6.73 -27.08
CA GLY A 43 7.13 5.89 -27.30
C GLY A 43 8.40 6.73 -27.38
N GLU A 44 9.18 6.55 -28.44
CA GLU A 44 10.45 7.27 -28.65
C GLU A 44 10.28 8.79 -28.79
N GLU A 45 9.08 9.27 -29.17
CA GLU A 45 8.80 10.70 -29.25
C GLU A 45 8.59 11.35 -27.86
N ASP A 46 8.17 10.57 -26.86
CA ASP A 46 7.92 11.02 -25.48
C ASP A 46 9.21 10.88 -24.64
N VAL A 47 10.26 11.57 -25.06
CA VAL A 47 11.64 11.45 -24.51
C VAL A 47 11.71 11.68 -23.00
N ASP A 48 10.89 12.59 -22.47
CA ASP A 48 10.83 12.90 -21.04
C ASP A 48 9.81 12.04 -20.26
N GLY A 49 9.00 11.24 -20.96
CA GLY A 49 7.97 10.38 -20.40
C GLY A 49 6.76 11.14 -19.83
N ILE A 50 6.67 12.45 -20.04
CA ILE A 50 5.63 13.29 -19.44
C ILE A 50 4.27 13.00 -20.06
N ASP A 51 4.18 12.80 -21.38
CA ASP A 51 2.89 12.54 -22.03
C ASP A 51 2.34 11.16 -21.63
N THR A 52 3.21 10.18 -21.41
CA THR A 52 2.84 8.88 -20.84
C THR A 52 2.36 9.03 -19.40
N ALA A 53 3.04 9.84 -18.58
CA ALA A 53 2.64 10.08 -17.19
C ALA A 53 1.28 10.79 -17.08
N TYR A 54 0.98 11.76 -17.95
CA TYR A 54 -0.36 12.36 -18.06
C TYR A 54 -1.44 11.29 -18.27
N ARG A 55 -1.26 10.41 -19.27
CA ARG A 55 -2.21 9.35 -19.60
C ARG A 55 -2.41 8.38 -18.42
N VAL A 56 -1.31 7.94 -17.80
CA VAL A 56 -1.35 7.02 -16.65
C VAL A 56 -2.09 7.64 -15.47
N VAL A 57 -1.74 8.88 -15.09
CA VAL A 57 -2.36 9.55 -13.94
C VAL A 57 -3.86 9.81 -14.18
N ALA A 58 -4.24 10.31 -15.36
CA ALA A 58 -5.63 10.59 -15.68
C ALA A 58 -6.50 9.32 -15.73
N ASP A 59 -5.97 8.22 -16.27
CA ASP A 59 -6.67 6.94 -16.29
C ASP A 59 -6.78 6.33 -14.88
N HIS A 60 -5.71 6.42 -14.10
CA HIS A 60 -5.68 5.90 -12.74
C HIS A 60 -6.60 6.68 -11.81
N VAL A 61 -6.63 8.01 -11.84
CA VAL A 61 -7.56 8.77 -10.98
C VAL A 61 -9.03 8.44 -11.30
N ARG A 62 -9.39 8.25 -12.57
CA ARG A 62 -10.73 7.78 -12.97
C ARG A 62 -11.01 6.42 -12.36
N THR A 63 -10.13 5.45 -12.59
CA THR A 63 -10.28 4.08 -12.09
C THR A 63 -10.41 4.03 -10.56
N LEU A 64 -9.53 4.75 -9.85
CA LEU A 64 -9.51 4.79 -8.40
C LEU A 64 -10.78 5.43 -7.84
N THR A 65 -11.20 6.58 -8.40
CA THR A 65 -12.39 7.30 -7.94
C THR A 65 -13.64 6.43 -8.06
N PHE A 66 -13.85 5.79 -9.22
CA PHE A 66 -14.99 4.90 -9.44
C PHE A 66 -14.91 3.66 -8.54
N ALA A 67 -13.77 2.97 -8.50
CA ALA A 67 -13.62 1.74 -7.72
C ALA A 67 -13.84 1.97 -6.21
N ILE A 68 -13.28 3.05 -5.65
CA ILE A 68 -13.46 3.40 -4.24
C ILE A 68 -14.91 3.81 -3.99
N SER A 69 -15.51 4.60 -4.89
CA SER A 69 -16.92 5.01 -4.79
C SER A 69 -17.88 3.80 -4.83
N ASP A 70 -17.53 2.75 -5.56
CA ASP A 70 -18.31 1.51 -5.64
C ASP A 70 -18.02 0.52 -4.50
N GLY A 71 -17.18 0.91 -3.52
CA GLY A 71 -16.91 0.11 -2.33
C GLY A 71 -15.75 -0.87 -2.46
N ALA A 72 -14.81 -0.62 -3.37
CA ALA A 72 -13.55 -1.34 -3.47
C ALA A 72 -12.35 -0.46 -3.05
N PRO A 73 -12.21 -0.13 -1.75
CA PRO A 73 -11.03 0.60 -1.27
C PRO A 73 -9.74 -0.24 -1.42
N PRO A 74 -8.56 0.41 -1.47
CA PRO A 74 -7.27 -0.28 -1.45
C PRO A 74 -7.16 -1.27 -0.27
N ASN A 75 -6.70 -2.50 -0.53
CA ASN A 75 -6.45 -3.50 0.51
C ASN A 75 -5.36 -4.51 0.06
N ASN A 76 -5.15 -5.58 0.82
CA ASN A 76 -4.17 -6.63 0.50
C ASN A 76 -4.70 -7.77 -0.39
N GLU A 77 -6.01 -7.85 -0.67
CA GLU A 77 -6.61 -9.03 -1.30
C GLU A 77 -7.75 -8.72 -2.29
N GLY A 78 -7.91 -9.59 -3.30
CA GLY A 78 -9.02 -9.50 -4.25
C GLY A 78 -9.05 -8.16 -5.00
N ARG A 79 -10.21 -7.51 -5.05
CA ARG A 79 -10.39 -6.26 -5.81
C ARG A 79 -9.63 -5.08 -5.23
N GLY A 80 -9.58 -4.96 -3.90
CA GLY A 80 -8.85 -3.85 -3.27
C GLY A 80 -7.34 -3.95 -3.48
N TYR A 81 -6.79 -5.14 -3.66
CA TYR A 81 -5.39 -5.32 -4.06
C TYR A 81 -5.10 -4.73 -5.44
N VAL A 82 -6.02 -4.93 -6.39
CA VAL A 82 -5.91 -4.33 -7.73
C VAL A 82 -5.97 -2.80 -7.65
N VAL A 83 -6.91 -2.25 -6.85
CA VAL A 83 -7.03 -0.80 -6.64
C VAL A 83 -5.76 -0.23 -6.00
N ARG A 84 -5.22 -0.89 -4.97
CA ARG A 84 -3.94 -0.55 -4.34
C ARG A 84 -2.80 -0.51 -5.36
N ARG A 85 -2.69 -1.53 -6.22
CA ARG A 85 -1.68 -1.60 -7.29
C ARG A 85 -1.81 -0.45 -8.29
N VAL A 86 -3.02 -0.12 -8.72
CA VAL A 86 -3.28 1.02 -9.62
C VAL A 86 -2.83 2.33 -8.97
N LEU A 87 -3.16 2.54 -7.69
CA LEU A 87 -2.76 3.73 -6.94
C LEU A 87 -1.24 3.86 -6.85
N ARG A 88 -0.56 2.81 -6.37
CA ARG A 88 0.90 2.82 -6.17
C ARG A 88 1.66 3.00 -7.48
N ARG A 89 1.20 2.35 -8.56
CA ARG A 89 1.76 2.54 -9.91
C ARG A 89 1.61 3.97 -10.37
N GLY A 90 0.42 4.55 -10.22
CA GLY A 90 0.14 5.93 -10.61
C GLY A 90 0.98 6.94 -9.80
N ALA A 91 1.08 6.74 -8.50
CA ALA A 91 1.84 7.60 -7.59
C ALA A 91 3.33 7.58 -7.95
N ARG A 92 3.90 6.40 -8.20
CA ARG A 92 5.29 6.28 -8.69
C ARG A 92 5.49 7.04 -10.01
N TYR A 93 4.58 6.88 -10.98
CA TYR A 93 4.68 7.58 -12.27
C TYR A 93 4.67 9.09 -12.09
N ALA A 94 3.74 9.59 -11.27
CA ALA A 94 3.66 11.01 -10.96
C ALA A 94 4.96 11.50 -10.32
N ARG A 95 5.49 10.79 -9.33
CA ARG A 95 6.77 11.13 -8.68
C ARG A 95 7.93 11.16 -9.68
N LYS A 96 8.08 10.10 -10.47
CA LYS A 96 9.23 9.89 -11.36
C LYS A 96 9.26 10.91 -12.49
N TYR A 97 8.14 11.09 -13.18
CA TYR A 97 8.06 11.86 -14.42
C TYR A 97 7.50 13.27 -14.23
N LEU A 98 6.54 13.45 -13.30
CA LEU A 98 5.93 14.76 -13.02
C LEU A 98 6.57 15.49 -11.83
N LYS A 99 7.53 14.86 -11.15
CA LYS A 99 8.31 15.43 -10.03
C LYS A 99 7.45 15.89 -8.84
N VAL A 100 6.34 15.20 -8.60
CA VAL A 100 5.48 15.50 -7.44
C VAL A 100 5.92 14.75 -6.19
N GLU A 101 5.69 15.37 -5.04
CA GLU A 101 5.71 14.67 -3.76
C GLU A 101 4.44 13.84 -3.60
N ILE A 102 4.60 12.60 -3.12
CA ILE A 102 3.49 11.66 -2.92
C ILE A 102 2.96 11.81 -1.50
N GLY A 103 1.63 11.88 -1.37
CA GLY A 103 0.95 12.04 -0.10
C GLY A 103 -0.47 12.56 -0.24
N ASN A 104 -0.73 13.39 -1.26
CA ASN A 104 -2.07 13.91 -1.57
C ASN A 104 -2.21 14.31 -3.04
N PHE A 105 -1.52 13.62 -3.94
CA PHE A 105 -1.49 14.02 -5.34
C PHE A 105 -2.79 13.67 -6.06
N PHE A 106 -3.28 12.44 -5.94
CA PHE A 106 -4.50 12.01 -6.61
C PHE A 106 -5.74 12.71 -6.08
N SER A 107 -5.83 12.95 -4.77
CA SER A 107 -6.96 13.65 -4.16
C SER A 107 -7.14 15.07 -4.70
N LYS A 108 -6.06 15.75 -5.09
CA LYS A 108 -6.12 17.07 -5.75
C LYS A 108 -6.74 17.04 -7.14
N ILE A 109 -6.75 15.89 -7.82
CA ILE A 109 -7.32 15.73 -9.17
C ILE A 109 -8.80 15.31 -9.12
N VAL A 110 -9.23 14.65 -8.03
CA VAL A 110 -10.60 14.15 -7.85
C VAL A 110 -11.68 15.23 -8.06
N PRO A 111 -11.54 16.48 -7.56
CA PRO A 111 -12.56 17.52 -7.79
C PRO A 111 -12.86 17.75 -9.27
N THR A 112 -11.83 17.84 -10.12
CA THR A 112 -11.99 18.03 -11.57
C THR A 112 -12.75 16.87 -12.22
N LEU A 113 -12.49 15.64 -11.76
CA LEU A 113 -13.21 14.46 -12.26
C LEU A 113 -14.69 14.48 -11.82
N VAL A 114 -14.96 14.85 -10.56
CA VAL A 114 -16.33 14.95 -10.03
C VAL A 114 -17.10 16.07 -10.73
N ASP A 115 -16.48 17.19 -11.06
CA ASP A 115 -17.10 18.26 -11.83
C ASP A 115 -17.45 17.79 -13.26
N GLN A 116 -16.55 17.03 -13.90
CA GLN A 116 -16.76 16.50 -15.25
C GLN A 116 -17.84 15.41 -15.31
N MET A 117 -17.86 14.49 -14.34
CA MET A 117 -18.64 13.23 -14.42
C MET A 117 -19.74 13.11 -13.37
N GLY A 118 -19.71 13.88 -12.29
CA GLY A 118 -20.62 13.74 -11.14
C GLY A 118 -22.08 14.05 -11.42
N GLY A 119 -22.38 14.73 -12.54
CA GLY A 119 -23.76 14.89 -13.02
C GLY A 119 -24.36 13.57 -13.57
N MET A 120 -23.54 12.75 -14.23
CA MET A 120 -23.93 11.44 -14.76
C MET A 120 -23.80 10.33 -13.71
N PHE A 121 -22.84 10.48 -12.79
CA PHE A 121 -22.49 9.52 -11.75
C PHE A 121 -22.60 10.18 -10.36
N PRO A 122 -23.81 10.36 -9.81
CA PRO A 122 -24.00 11.07 -8.54
C PRO A 122 -23.27 10.43 -7.34
N GLU A 123 -22.97 9.13 -7.42
CA GLU A 123 -22.25 8.36 -6.41
C GLU A 123 -20.82 8.86 -6.17
N ILE A 124 -20.07 9.21 -7.23
CA ILE A 124 -18.71 9.76 -7.07
C ILE A 124 -18.75 11.15 -6.43
N LYS A 125 -19.82 11.92 -6.69
CA LYS A 125 -20.03 13.22 -6.06
C LYS A 125 -20.37 13.09 -4.58
N LYS A 126 -21.23 12.13 -4.21
CA LYS A 126 -21.59 11.86 -2.81
C LYS A 126 -20.41 11.38 -1.97
N LYS A 127 -19.48 10.63 -2.58
CA LYS A 127 -18.32 10.03 -1.90
C LYS A 127 -17.01 10.79 -2.12
N GLN A 128 -17.05 12.00 -2.70
CA GLN A 128 -15.85 12.76 -3.06
C GLN A 128 -14.87 12.89 -1.89
N THR A 129 -15.35 13.32 -0.71
CA THR A 129 -14.51 13.48 0.48
C THR A 129 -13.91 12.15 0.93
N ASP A 130 -14.72 11.09 1.05
CA ASP A 130 -14.25 9.76 1.44
C ASP A 130 -13.18 9.22 0.48
N VAL A 131 -13.37 9.40 -0.82
CA VAL A 131 -12.40 9.00 -1.85
C VAL A 131 -11.09 9.75 -1.66
N MET A 132 -11.15 11.07 -1.46
CA MET A 132 -9.96 11.89 -1.25
C MET A 132 -9.18 11.46 0.00
N GLU A 133 -9.87 11.22 1.12
CA GLU A 133 -9.24 10.75 2.37
C GLU A 133 -8.57 9.38 2.19
N ILE A 134 -9.24 8.42 1.55
CA ILE A 134 -8.69 7.08 1.29
C ILE A 134 -7.45 7.15 0.40
N LEU A 135 -7.46 8.03 -0.61
CA LEU A 135 -6.31 8.23 -1.49
C LEU A 135 -5.11 8.82 -0.73
N ASP A 136 -5.34 9.83 0.09
CA ASP A 136 -4.31 10.48 0.90
C ASP A 136 -3.68 9.49 1.90
N GLU A 137 -4.51 8.73 2.61
CA GLU A 137 -4.03 7.71 3.57
C GLU A 137 -3.12 6.67 2.90
N GLU A 138 -3.53 6.14 1.75
CA GLU A 138 -2.74 5.13 1.03
C GLU A 138 -1.48 5.75 0.38
N GLU A 139 -1.54 6.98 -0.14
CA GLU A 139 -0.36 7.70 -0.65
C GLU A 139 0.66 7.97 0.46
N ILE A 140 0.23 8.45 1.62
CA ILE A 140 1.11 8.69 2.78
C ILE A 140 1.74 7.39 3.25
N SER A 141 0.96 6.31 3.33
CA SER A 141 1.45 4.98 3.70
C SER A 141 2.52 4.50 2.72
N PHE A 142 2.26 4.64 1.43
CA PHE A 142 3.18 4.23 0.36
C PHE A 142 4.46 5.07 0.32
N ALA A 143 4.36 6.39 0.51
CA ALA A 143 5.52 7.29 0.50
C ALA A 143 6.58 6.89 1.54
N LYS A 144 6.17 6.38 2.72
CA LYS A 144 7.07 5.93 3.80
C LYS A 144 7.94 4.72 3.42
N THR A 145 7.49 3.88 2.50
CA THR A 145 8.20 2.67 2.07
C THR A 145 8.88 2.84 0.71
N LEU A 146 8.35 3.72 -0.13
CA LEU A 146 8.82 3.94 -1.50
C LEU A 146 10.32 4.24 -1.57
N ASP A 147 10.82 5.19 -0.79
CA ASP A 147 12.24 5.60 -0.85
C ASP A 147 13.21 4.48 -0.53
N ARG A 148 12.91 3.71 0.51
CA ARG A 148 13.77 2.62 0.96
C ARG A 148 13.71 1.46 -0.04
N GLY A 149 12.52 1.13 -0.52
CA GLY A 149 12.32 0.10 -1.51
C GLY A 149 12.95 0.41 -2.87
N GLU A 150 12.83 1.65 -3.37
CA GLU A 150 13.45 2.06 -4.64
C GLU A 150 14.98 1.99 -4.57
N ARG A 151 15.60 2.50 -3.48
CA ARG A 151 17.06 2.41 -3.31
C ARG A 151 17.53 0.95 -3.27
N GLN A 152 16.81 0.10 -2.55
CA GLN A 152 17.18 -1.32 -2.46
C GLN A 152 16.99 -2.04 -3.79
N PHE A 153 15.93 -1.74 -4.53
CA PHE A 153 15.70 -2.26 -5.87
C PHE A 153 16.86 -1.92 -6.79
N GLU A 154 17.34 -0.67 -6.77
CA GLU A 154 18.45 -0.23 -7.59
C GLU A 154 19.74 -1.01 -7.34
N ILE A 155 20.01 -1.35 -6.08
CA ILE A 155 21.15 -2.20 -5.69
C ILE A 155 21.00 -3.59 -6.31
N TYR A 156 19.84 -4.24 -6.16
CA TYR A 156 19.60 -5.57 -6.70
C TYR A 156 19.61 -5.60 -8.23
N ALA A 157 19.03 -4.58 -8.87
CA ALA A 157 19.04 -4.44 -10.32
C ALA A 157 20.47 -4.26 -10.87
N GLN A 158 21.32 -3.51 -10.16
CA GLN A 158 22.72 -3.35 -10.55
C GLN A 158 23.51 -4.66 -10.36
N GLN A 159 23.33 -5.35 -9.24
CA GLN A 159 23.97 -6.65 -8.97
C GLN A 159 23.59 -7.72 -10.02
N ALA A 160 22.33 -7.75 -10.45
CA ALA A 160 21.89 -8.62 -11.54
C ALA A 160 22.63 -8.30 -12.84
N LYS A 161 22.76 -7.02 -13.20
CA LYS A 161 23.50 -6.60 -14.40
C LYS A 161 24.99 -6.92 -14.32
N ASP A 162 25.62 -6.66 -13.18
CA ASP A 162 27.06 -6.89 -12.98
C ASP A 162 27.41 -8.40 -13.05
N SER A 163 26.46 -9.26 -12.65
CA SER A 163 26.59 -10.72 -12.77
C SER A 163 26.22 -11.27 -14.16
N GLY A 164 25.84 -10.41 -15.11
CA GLY A 164 25.38 -10.81 -16.44
C GLY A 164 24.01 -11.49 -16.46
N SER A 165 23.24 -11.35 -15.36
CA SER A 165 21.88 -11.87 -15.25
C SER A 165 20.88 -10.87 -15.81
N ASN A 166 19.94 -11.36 -16.62
CA ASN A 166 18.77 -10.58 -17.06
C ASN A 166 17.55 -10.79 -16.15
N LYS A 167 17.75 -11.36 -14.95
CA LYS A 167 16.68 -11.63 -13.99
C LYS A 167 17.03 -11.16 -12.58
N LEU A 168 16.02 -10.69 -11.85
CA LEU A 168 16.06 -10.51 -10.40
C LEU A 168 15.69 -11.83 -9.71
N HIS A 169 16.48 -12.22 -8.72
CA HIS A 169 16.23 -13.46 -7.99
C HIS A 169 15.00 -13.36 -7.10
N GLY A 170 14.23 -14.45 -6.99
CA GLY A 170 13.01 -14.49 -6.19
C GLY A 170 13.22 -14.13 -4.71
N ALA A 171 14.39 -14.45 -4.15
CA ALA A 171 14.76 -14.08 -2.79
C ALA A 171 14.92 -12.56 -2.59
N ASP A 172 15.48 -11.86 -3.58
CA ASP A 172 15.65 -10.40 -3.54
C ASP A 172 14.29 -9.70 -3.67
N VAL A 173 13.43 -10.21 -4.56
CA VAL A 173 12.05 -9.74 -4.73
C VAL A 173 11.23 -9.99 -3.47
N TRP A 174 11.38 -11.15 -2.84
CA TRP A 174 10.75 -11.44 -1.55
C TRP A 174 11.23 -10.48 -0.47
N ARG A 175 12.53 -10.20 -0.41
CA ARG A 175 13.09 -9.27 0.58
C ARG A 175 12.60 -7.83 0.36
N LEU A 176 12.50 -7.37 -0.89
CA LEU A 176 11.87 -6.10 -1.24
C LEU A 176 10.44 -6.02 -0.70
N TYR A 177 9.66 -7.08 -0.88
CA TYR A 177 8.29 -7.15 -0.38
C TYR A 177 8.22 -7.19 1.16
N ASP A 178 8.83 -8.19 1.77
CA ASP A 178 8.70 -8.52 3.19
C ASP A 178 9.40 -7.50 4.10
N THR A 179 10.66 -7.15 3.78
CA THR A 179 11.47 -6.27 4.63
C THR A 179 11.24 -4.79 4.33
N PHE A 180 11.11 -4.42 3.05
CA PHE A 180 11.03 -3.02 2.64
C PHE A 180 9.60 -2.56 2.34
N GLY A 181 8.60 -3.44 2.43
CA GLY A 181 7.21 -3.14 2.10
C GLY A 181 7.01 -2.77 0.63
N PHE A 182 7.96 -3.16 -0.23
CA PHE A 182 8.02 -2.75 -1.62
C PHE A 182 7.14 -3.67 -2.47
N PRO A 183 6.13 -3.15 -3.17
CA PRO A 183 5.16 -4.01 -3.86
C PRO A 183 5.83 -4.86 -4.96
N VAL A 184 5.44 -6.13 -5.07
CA VAL A 184 5.98 -7.05 -6.09
C VAL A 184 5.63 -6.56 -7.50
N ASP A 185 4.43 -6.02 -7.68
CA ASP A 185 3.98 -5.41 -8.92
C ASP A 185 4.82 -4.19 -9.32
N LEU A 186 5.26 -3.40 -8.35
CA LEU A 186 6.13 -2.26 -8.59
C LEU A 186 7.55 -2.72 -8.94
N THR A 187 8.03 -3.74 -8.24
CA THR A 187 9.30 -4.42 -8.53
C THR A 187 9.31 -4.93 -9.97
N GLN A 188 8.23 -5.59 -10.41
CA GLN A 188 8.09 -6.11 -11.76
C GLN A 188 8.13 -5.00 -12.80
N LEU A 189 7.36 -3.93 -12.60
CA LEU A 189 7.36 -2.79 -13.50
C LEU A 189 8.75 -2.14 -13.61
N MET A 190 9.45 -2.00 -12.48
CA MET A 190 10.82 -1.47 -12.46
C MET A 190 11.83 -2.38 -13.15
N ALA A 191 11.68 -3.70 -12.97
CA ALA A 191 12.51 -4.69 -13.63
C ALA A 191 12.36 -4.58 -15.15
N GLU A 192 11.12 -4.51 -15.65
CA GLU A 192 10.83 -4.35 -17.08
C GLU A 192 11.45 -3.07 -17.65
N GLU A 193 11.33 -1.93 -16.95
CA GLU A 193 11.98 -0.67 -17.33
C GLU A 193 13.52 -0.78 -17.42
N ARG A 194 14.11 -1.75 -16.71
CA ARG A 194 15.55 -2.03 -16.70
C ARG A 194 15.98 -3.14 -17.65
N GLY A 195 15.04 -3.73 -18.39
CA GLY A 195 15.27 -4.92 -19.22
C GLY A 195 15.52 -6.20 -18.40
N LEU A 196 15.09 -6.22 -17.14
CA LEU A 196 15.16 -7.36 -16.24
C LEU A 196 13.81 -8.07 -16.15
N SER A 197 13.82 -9.38 -15.92
CA SER A 197 12.64 -10.17 -15.59
C SER A 197 12.62 -10.59 -14.12
N ILE A 198 11.45 -10.98 -13.62
CA ILE A 198 11.28 -11.60 -12.32
C ILE A 198 10.80 -13.03 -12.53
N ASP A 199 11.40 -13.97 -11.81
CA ASP A 199 10.91 -15.34 -11.75
C ASP A 199 9.89 -15.49 -10.62
N ASN A 200 8.61 -15.57 -11.01
CA ASN A 200 7.51 -15.72 -10.06
C ASN A 200 7.57 -17.07 -9.31
N VAL A 201 8.17 -18.11 -9.89
CA VAL A 201 8.32 -19.41 -9.22
C VAL A 201 9.37 -19.29 -8.12
N GLU A 202 10.54 -18.71 -8.41
CA GLU A 202 11.57 -18.46 -7.40
C GLU A 202 11.04 -17.55 -6.26
N PHE A 203 10.23 -16.54 -6.59
CA PHE A 203 9.60 -15.67 -5.59
C PHE A 203 8.65 -16.44 -4.67
N GLU A 204 7.78 -17.28 -5.24
CA GLU A 204 6.85 -18.09 -4.45
C GLU A 204 7.57 -19.12 -3.58
N GLU A 205 8.64 -19.73 -4.09
CA GLU A 205 9.51 -20.60 -3.28
C GLU A 205 10.16 -19.84 -2.11
N ALA A 206 10.65 -18.62 -2.33
CA ALA A 206 11.21 -17.78 -1.28
C ALA A 206 10.18 -17.40 -0.22
N ARG A 207 8.95 -17.04 -0.66
CA ARG A 207 7.81 -16.78 0.22
C ARG A 207 7.45 -17.98 1.08
N LEU A 208 7.36 -19.17 0.49
CA LEU A 208 7.01 -20.39 1.20
C LEU A 208 8.08 -20.77 2.22
N LYS A 209 9.37 -20.68 1.85
CA LYS A 209 10.50 -20.91 2.77
C LYS A 209 10.46 -19.94 3.96
N ALA A 210 10.19 -18.66 3.73
CA ALA A 210 10.06 -17.67 4.80
C ALA A 210 8.86 -17.99 5.71
N LYS A 211 7.70 -18.34 5.14
CA LYS A 211 6.51 -18.73 5.90
C LYS A 211 6.75 -19.97 6.78
N GLU A 212 7.46 -20.97 6.27
CA GLU A 212 7.83 -22.16 7.04
C GLU A 212 8.79 -21.83 8.19
N ALA A 213 9.78 -20.96 7.96
CA ALA A 213 10.68 -20.48 9.00
C ALA A 213 9.94 -19.69 10.10
N SER A 214 9.00 -18.81 9.72
CA SER A 214 8.18 -18.05 10.66
C SER A 214 7.25 -18.94 11.49
N LYS A 215 6.69 -20.03 10.91
CA LYS A 215 5.89 -21.01 11.67
C LYS A 215 6.70 -21.72 12.75
N GLY A 216 7.98 -22.01 12.50
CA GLY A 216 8.88 -22.59 13.49
C GLY A 216 9.14 -21.65 14.67
N GLN A 217 9.34 -20.35 14.40
CA GLN A 217 9.53 -19.32 15.43
C GLN A 217 8.23 -18.97 16.17
N ALA A 218 7.10 -18.84 15.47
CA ALA A 218 5.81 -18.53 16.08
C ALA A 218 5.34 -19.63 17.04
N LYS A 219 5.64 -20.91 16.74
CA LYS A 219 5.31 -22.02 17.65
C LYS A 219 6.11 -21.94 18.95
N ALA A 220 7.40 -21.60 18.88
CA ALA A 220 8.25 -21.39 20.05
C ALA A 220 7.87 -20.10 20.84
N ALA A 221 7.51 -19.01 20.15
CA ALA A 221 7.06 -17.75 20.74
C ALA A 221 5.67 -17.86 21.41
N SER A 222 4.72 -18.56 20.77
CA SER A 222 3.37 -18.73 21.33
C SER A 222 3.36 -19.53 22.64
N ASP A 223 4.35 -20.43 22.82
CA ASP A 223 4.46 -21.22 24.05
C ASP A 223 5.11 -20.44 25.21
N LEU A 224 5.81 -19.32 24.92
CA LEU A 224 6.39 -18.44 25.93
C LEU A 224 5.40 -17.40 26.49
N LEU A 225 4.44 -16.95 25.68
CA LEU A 225 3.50 -15.87 26.04
C LEU A 225 2.08 -16.32 26.39
N LYS A 226 1.79 -17.63 26.37
CA LYS A 226 0.51 -18.15 26.82
C LYS A 226 0.41 -18.07 28.34
N LEU A 227 -0.59 -17.33 28.82
CA LEU A 227 -1.02 -17.35 30.20
C LEU A 227 -1.66 -18.71 30.51
N SER A 228 -1.14 -19.40 31.52
CA SER A 228 -1.74 -20.62 32.06
C SER A 228 -2.93 -20.28 32.96
N VAL A 229 -3.70 -21.30 33.34
CA VAL A 229 -4.79 -21.15 34.31
C VAL A 229 -4.30 -20.58 35.65
N HIS A 230 -3.06 -20.91 36.05
CA HIS A 230 -2.44 -20.39 37.25
C HIS A 230 -2.12 -18.89 37.15
N ASP A 231 -1.68 -18.43 35.98
CA ASP A 231 -1.36 -17.02 35.74
C ASP A 231 -2.62 -16.15 35.76
N LEU A 232 -3.71 -16.65 35.18
CA LEU A 232 -5.02 -15.99 35.24
C LEU A 232 -5.54 -15.88 36.68
N SER A 233 -5.35 -16.92 37.50
CA SER A 233 -5.72 -16.88 38.92
C SER A 233 -4.88 -15.87 39.72
N LYS A 234 -3.60 -15.69 39.36
CA LYS A 234 -2.71 -14.71 39.99
C LYS A 234 -3.17 -13.28 39.67
N LEU A 235 -3.51 -12.99 38.41
CA LEU A 235 -4.07 -11.71 38.00
C LEU A 235 -5.38 -11.37 38.73
N GLU A 236 -6.28 -12.35 38.89
CA GLU A 236 -7.52 -12.15 39.65
C GLU A 236 -7.25 -11.85 41.13
N LYS A 237 -6.30 -12.57 41.74
CA LYS A 237 -5.88 -12.34 43.14
C LYS A 237 -5.29 -10.94 43.32
N ASP A 238 -4.49 -10.49 42.36
CA ASP A 238 -3.85 -9.18 42.35
C ASP A 238 -4.80 -8.05 41.89
N LYS A 239 -6.07 -8.39 41.64
CA LYS A 239 -7.16 -7.47 41.25
C LYS A 239 -6.88 -6.70 39.95
N VAL A 240 -6.13 -7.32 39.03
CA VAL A 240 -5.91 -6.75 37.70
C VAL A 240 -7.24 -6.78 36.94
N PRO A 241 -7.74 -5.64 36.42
CA PRO A 241 -9.00 -5.60 35.71
C PRO A 241 -8.92 -6.36 34.38
N LYS A 242 -10.05 -6.92 33.92
CA LYS A 242 -10.14 -7.47 32.56
C LYS A 242 -9.97 -6.34 31.54
N THR A 243 -9.17 -6.57 30.51
CA THR A 243 -8.95 -5.61 29.42
C THR A 243 -10.26 -5.30 28.71
N ASN A 244 -10.62 -4.01 28.60
CA ASN A 244 -11.74 -3.56 27.78
C ASN A 244 -11.31 -3.50 26.30
N ASP A 245 -12.03 -4.19 25.42
CA ASP A 245 -11.73 -4.25 23.99
C ASP A 245 -12.81 -3.60 23.09
N ASP A 246 -13.71 -2.80 23.66
CA ASP A 246 -14.83 -2.14 22.92
C ASP A 246 -14.31 -1.25 21.78
N ALA A 247 -13.11 -0.67 21.96
CA ALA A 247 -12.48 0.20 20.99
C ALA A 247 -12.02 -0.51 19.71
N LYS A 248 -11.98 -1.85 19.66
CA LYS A 248 -11.54 -2.63 18.48
C LYS A 248 -12.40 -2.41 17.23
N PHE A 249 -13.64 -1.96 17.41
CA PHE A 249 -14.57 -1.65 16.31
C PHE A 249 -14.57 -0.16 15.89
N GLY A 250 -13.82 0.68 16.59
CA GLY A 250 -13.69 2.11 16.29
C GLY A 250 -12.60 2.42 15.25
N ARG A 251 -12.52 3.69 14.83
CA ARG A 251 -11.41 4.21 14.02
C ARG A 251 -10.54 5.14 14.86
N GLY A 252 -9.22 5.04 14.72
CA GLY A 252 -8.24 5.93 15.35
C GLY A 252 -7.44 5.31 16.50
N ASN A 253 -6.55 6.12 17.07
CA ASN A 253 -5.66 5.72 18.14
C ASN A 253 -6.34 5.87 19.51
N ILE A 254 -5.98 5.01 20.47
CA ILE A 254 -6.41 5.11 21.87
C ILE A 254 -5.21 5.24 22.81
N LEU A 255 -5.42 5.89 23.96
CA LEU A 255 -4.46 5.91 25.06
C LEU A 255 -4.83 4.82 26.06
N SER A 256 -3.90 3.94 26.42
CA SER A 256 -4.07 2.85 27.38
C SER A 256 -2.94 2.84 28.42
N GLN A 257 -3.19 2.20 29.57
CA GLN A 257 -2.24 1.98 30.64
C GLN A 257 -1.81 0.51 30.70
N ILE A 258 -0.52 0.30 30.92
CA ILE A 258 0.05 -1.02 31.24
C ILE A 258 -0.33 -1.37 32.67
N VAL A 259 -1.05 -2.49 32.84
CA VAL A 259 -1.50 -2.97 34.15
C VAL A 259 -0.70 -4.19 34.65
N ALA A 260 -0.03 -4.92 33.75
CA ALA A 260 0.94 -5.95 34.13
C ALA A 260 1.92 -6.24 32.98
N ILE A 261 3.11 -6.73 33.33
CA ILE A 261 4.15 -7.17 32.40
C ILE A 261 4.42 -8.65 32.68
N TYR A 262 4.49 -9.46 31.63
CA TYR A 262 4.70 -10.90 31.69
C TYR A 262 5.96 -11.26 30.91
N HIS A 263 6.89 -11.98 31.54
CA HIS A 263 8.13 -12.44 30.92
C HIS A 263 8.52 -13.78 31.53
N ASP A 264 8.98 -14.71 30.69
CA ASP A 264 9.41 -16.07 31.07
C ASP A 264 8.49 -16.78 32.08
N LYS A 265 7.18 -16.77 31.80
CA LYS A 265 6.15 -17.41 32.62
C LYS A 265 5.92 -16.80 34.02
N GLU A 266 6.40 -15.58 34.25
CA GLU A 266 6.16 -14.84 35.48
C GLU A 266 5.72 -13.41 35.22
N PHE A 267 5.08 -12.79 36.21
CA PHE A 267 4.74 -11.37 36.19
C PHE A 267 5.86 -10.57 36.85
N VAL A 268 6.31 -9.52 36.16
CA VAL A 268 7.42 -8.66 36.57
C VAL A 268 6.97 -7.21 36.69
N ASP A 269 7.64 -6.45 37.56
CA ASP A 269 7.29 -5.04 37.80
C ASP A 269 7.91 -4.08 36.75
N SER A 270 8.93 -4.51 36.03
CA SER A 270 9.70 -3.67 35.09
C SER A 270 10.42 -4.49 34.03
N THR A 271 10.65 -3.89 32.86
CA THR A 271 11.45 -4.47 31.76
C THR A 271 12.96 -4.24 31.91
N SER A 272 13.41 -3.50 32.94
CA SER A 272 14.82 -3.12 33.11
C SER A 272 15.79 -4.28 33.30
N GLY A 273 15.30 -5.45 33.73
CA GLY A 273 16.10 -6.68 33.91
C GLY A 273 16.01 -7.66 32.73
N ILE A 274 15.27 -7.31 31.68
CA ILE A 274 14.99 -8.20 30.55
C ILE A 274 16.06 -7.98 29.46
N PRO A 275 16.73 -9.03 28.98
CA PRO A 275 17.69 -8.94 27.89
C PRO A 275 17.09 -8.27 26.63
N GLU A 276 17.89 -7.46 25.95
CA GLU A 276 17.46 -6.83 24.70
C GLU A 276 17.21 -7.89 23.63
N GLY A 277 16.01 -7.88 23.04
CA GLY A 277 15.58 -8.87 22.05
C GLY A 277 14.66 -9.97 22.60
N ASP A 278 14.49 -10.06 23.92
CA ASP A 278 13.51 -10.98 24.53
C ASP A 278 12.07 -10.49 24.31
N GLN A 279 11.15 -11.45 24.22
CA GLN A 279 9.72 -11.17 24.07
C GLN A 279 9.06 -10.95 25.43
N ILE A 280 8.19 -9.94 25.50
CA ILE A 280 7.40 -9.62 26.69
C ILE A 280 5.91 -9.61 26.36
N GLY A 281 5.10 -10.07 27.30
CA GLY A 281 3.65 -9.90 27.30
C GLY A 281 3.30 -8.62 28.04
N ILE A 282 2.42 -7.80 27.46
CA ILE A 282 1.90 -6.59 28.10
C ILE A 282 0.39 -6.76 28.27
N ILE A 283 -0.09 -6.56 29.50
CA ILE A 283 -1.51 -6.53 29.81
C ILE A 283 -1.92 -5.08 29.95
N LEU A 284 -3.00 -4.71 29.27
CA LEU A 284 -3.52 -3.35 29.18
C LEU A 284 -4.89 -3.23 29.83
N ASP A 285 -5.22 -2.05 30.34
CA ASP A 285 -6.56 -1.73 30.85
C ASP A 285 -7.62 -1.74 29.73
N LYS A 286 -7.23 -1.32 28.52
CA LYS A 286 -8.06 -1.34 27.32
C LYS A 286 -7.23 -1.43 26.05
N THR A 287 -7.82 -1.95 24.98
CA THR A 287 -7.11 -2.18 23.72
C THR A 287 -8.02 -1.97 22.52
N ASN A 288 -7.45 -1.54 21.39
CA ASN A 288 -8.08 -1.57 20.08
C ASN A 288 -7.54 -2.73 19.21
N PHE A 289 -6.70 -3.61 19.77
CA PHE A 289 -6.19 -4.81 19.12
C PHE A 289 -7.22 -5.94 19.19
N TYR A 290 -7.25 -6.78 18.16
CA TYR A 290 -8.08 -7.99 18.13
C TYR A 290 -7.41 -9.11 18.93
N ALA A 291 -8.20 -9.83 19.73
CA ALA A 291 -7.75 -11.08 20.31
C ALA A 291 -7.68 -12.16 19.24
N GLU A 292 -6.62 -12.98 19.26
CA GLU A 292 -6.47 -14.10 18.34
C GLU A 292 -7.43 -15.24 18.73
N GLN A 293 -8.66 -15.20 18.22
CA GLN A 293 -9.66 -16.25 18.39
C GLN A 293 -10.49 -16.41 17.11
N GLY A 294 -10.83 -17.66 16.75
CA GLY A 294 -11.78 -17.94 15.67
C GLY A 294 -11.25 -17.85 14.24
N GLY A 295 -9.95 -18.10 14.01
CA GLY A 295 -9.37 -18.14 12.66
C GLY A 295 -8.99 -16.76 12.08
N GLN A 296 -9.05 -15.70 12.88
CA GLN A 296 -8.38 -14.44 12.60
C GLN A 296 -6.95 -14.51 13.13
N GLU A 297 -5.97 -14.52 12.22
CA GLU A 297 -4.58 -14.23 12.56
C GLU A 297 -4.43 -12.70 12.70
N VAL A 298 -3.79 -12.26 13.78
CA VAL A 298 -3.46 -10.85 14.01
C VAL A 298 -2.23 -10.50 13.17
N HIS A 299 -2.40 -9.65 12.16
CA HIS A 299 -1.31 -9.09 11.35
C HIS A 299 -0.82 -7.76 11.92
#